data_AF-A0A7I7RTQ0-F1
#
_entry.id   AF-A0A7I7RTQ0-F1
#
_cell.length_a   1.000
_cell.length_b   1.000
_cell.length_c   1.000
_cell.angle_alpha   90.00
_cell.angle_beta   90.00
_cell.angle_gamma   90.00
#
_symmetry.space_group_name_H-M   'P 1'
#
loop_
_entity.id
_entity.type
_entity.pdbx_description
1 polymer ?
#
loop_
_entity_poly.entity_id
_entity_poly.type
_entity_poly.pdbx_seq_one_letter_code
_entity_poly.pdbx_strand_id
1 'polypeptide(L)' 'MTNDVELPRVAVCHYSGFGHTATLAAAVAAGAKSGGAEVTSIAVADITDPD' A
#
# COMPACT_ATOMS: atom_id res chain seq x y z
N MET A 1 -14.52 -19.62 -20.91
CA MET A 1 -13.19 -19.51 -20.29
C MET A 1 -13.08 -18.09 -19.76
N THR A 2 -13.50 -17.87 -18.51
CA THR A 2 -13.16 -16.64 -17.79
C THR A 2 -11.70 -16.77 -17.43
N ASN A 3 -10.84 -15.98 -18.07
CA ASN A 3 -9.49 -15.78 -17.55
C ASN A 3 -9.68 -14.98 -16.27
N ASP A 4 -9.53 -15.61 -15.11
CA ASP A 4 -9.45 -14.90 -13.84
C ASP A 4 -8.17 -14.06 -13.89
N VAL A 5 -8.33 -12.78 -14.25
CA VAL A 5 -7.24 -11.82 -14.19
C VAL A 5 -7.02 -11.52 -12.70
N GLU A 6 -6.00 -12.14 -12.11
CA GLU A 6 -5.55 -11.76 -10.78
C GLU A 6 -5.15 -10.28 -10.79
N LEU A 7 -5.73 -9.51 -9.86
CA LEU A 7 -5.40 -8.11 -9.68
C LEU A 7 -3.95 -8.00 -9.18
N PRO A 8 -3.14 -7.05 -9.67
CA PRO A 8 -1.82 -6.80 -9.11
C PRO A 8 -1.91 -6.48 -7.62
N ARG A 9 -1.08 -7.14 -6.81
CA ARG A 9 -1.00 -6.91 -5.37
C ARG A 9 0.15 -5.94 -5.08
N VAL A 10 -0.15 -4.83 -4.42
CA VAL A 10 0.79 -3.73 -4.16
C VAL A 10 0.86 -3.45 -2.66
N ALA A 11 2.06 -3.49 -2.10
CA ALA A 11 2.34 -3.03 -0.74
C ALA A 11 2.96 -1.62 -0.80
N VAL A 12 2.39 -0.68 -0.07
CA VAL A 12 2.93 0.68 0.12
C VAL A 12 3.49 0.79 1.53
N CYS A 13 4.79 0.55 1.65
CA CYS A 13 5.52 0.69 2.91
C CYS A 13 6.07 2.11 3.03
N HIS A 14 5.80 2.79 4.14
CA HIS A 14 6.30 4.15 4.36
C HIS A 14 6.72 4.38 5.82
N TYR A 15 7.70 5.26 6.00
CA TYR A 15 8.05 5.82 7.30
C TYR A 15 7.80 7.33 7.28
N SER A 16 7.19 7.86 8.33
CA SER A 16 6.81 9.28 8.38
C SER A 16 6.82 9.80 9.81
N GLY A 17 7.84 10.59 10.18
CA GLY A 17 7.90 11.21 11.51
C GLY A 17 6.96 12.40 11.69
N PHE A 18 6.66 13.15 10.61
CA PHE A 18 5.86 14.39 10.65
C PHE A 18 4.58 14.34 9.80
N GLY A 19 4.27 13.21 9.16
CA GLY A 19 3.03 13.02 8.40
C GLY A 19 3.10 13.31 6.89
N HIS A 20 4.03 14.12 6.40
CA HIS A 20 4.12 14.44 4.96
C HIS A 20 4.28 13.20 4.07
N THR A 21 5.16 12.27 4.45
CA THR A 21 5.37 11.02 3.70
C THR A 21 4.14 10.12 3.79
N ALA A 22 3.40 10.13 4.89
CA ALA A 22 2.14 9.40 5.02
C ALA A 22 1.06 9.93 4.06
N THR A 23 0.97 11.26 3.89
CA THR A 23 0.09 11.88 2.89
C THR A 23 0.47 11.45 1.47
N LEU A 24 1.76 11.45 1.13
CA LEU A 24 2.24 10.96 -0.17
C LEU A 24 1.93 9.47 -0.36
N ALA A 25 2.18 8.63 0.65
CA ALA A 25 1.88 7.21 0.60
C ALA A 25 0.39 6.93 0.39
N ALA A 26 -0.49 7.73 1.00
CA ALA A 26 -1.93 7.65 0.78
C ALA A 26 -2.31 7.99 -0.67
N ALA A 27 -1.69 9.01 -1.27
CA ALA A 27 -1.92 9.35 -2.67
C ALA A 27 -1.45 8.24 -3.63
N VAL A 28 -0.29 7.62 -3.36
CA VAL A 28 0.20 6.45 -4.12
C VAL A 28 -0.76 5.28 -4.00
N ALA A 29 -1.22 4.96 -2.78
CA ALA A 29 -2.17 3.88 -2.56
C ALA A 29 -3.51 4.13 -3.28
N ALA A 30 -3.99 5.38 -3.29
CA ALA A 30 -5.19 5.76 -4.03
C ALA A 30 -5.00 5.56 -5.54
N GLY A 31 -3.86 6.02 -6.10
CA GLY A 31 -3.54 5.83 -7.51
C GLY A 31 -3.46 4.35 -7.91
N ALA A 32 -2.81 3.52 -7.10
CA ALA A 32 -2.72 2.08 -7.34
C ALA A 32 -4.11 1.40 -7.31
N LYS A 33 -4.97 1.76 -6.34
CA LYS A 33 -6.35 1.27 -6.28
C LYS A 33 -7.16 1.70 -7.51
N SER A 34 -7.04 2.96 -7.94
CA SER A 34 -7.69 3.45 -9.16
C SER A 34 -7.20 2.74 -10.43
N GLY A 35 -5.97 2.22 -10.42
CA GLY A 35 -5.41 1.36 -11.48
C GLY A 35 -5.85 -0.10 -11.43
N GLY A 36 -6.70 -0.50 -10.48
CA GLY A 36 -7.19 -1.87 -10.32
C GLY A 36 -6.32 -2.77 -9.45
N ALA A 37 -5.36 -2.22 -8.71
CA ALA A 37 -4.55 -3.02 -7.79
C ALA A 37 -5.28 -3.32 -6.47
N GLU A 38 -5.00 -4.48 -5.89
CA GLU A 38 -5.22 -4.76 -4.47
C GLU A 38 -4.07 -4.12 -3.68
N VAL A 39 -4.39 -3.20 -2.75
CA VAL A 39 -3.36 -2.39 -2.08
C VAL A 39 -3.41 -2.54 -0.56
N THR A 40 -2.25 -2.84 0.02
CA THR A 40 -2.00 -2.81 1.47
C THR A 40 -1.05 -1.67 1.81
N SER A 41 -1.39 -0.85 2.79
CA SER A 41 -0.50 0.21 3.31
C SER A 41 0.12 -0.24 4.62
N ILE A 42 1.43 -0.06 4.77
CA ILE A 42 2.18 -0.45 5.95
C ILE A 42 2.96 0.78 6.44
N ALA A 43 2.66 1.23 7.65
CA ALA A 43 3.54 2.16 8.35
C ALA A 43 4.70 1.36 8.95
N VAL A 44 5.92 1.62 8.47
CA VAL A 44 7.12 0.86 8.88
C VAL A 44 7.39 1.02 10.37
N ALA A 45 6.97 2.13 10.98
CA ALA A 45 7.06 2.35 12.42
C ALA A 45 6.24 1.35 13.25
N ASP A 46 5.23 0.71 12.65
CA ASP A 46 4.34 -0.23 13.32
C ASP A 46 4.77 -1.70 13.10
N ILE A 47 5.84 -1.95 12.34
CA ILE A 47 6.37 -3.30 12.14
C ILE A 47 7.11 -3.72 13.41
N THR A 48 6.59 -4.74 14.07
CA THR A 48 7.22 -5.41 15.20
C THR A 48 7.67 -6.81 14.79
N ASP A 49 8.73 -7.31 15.44
CA ASP A 49 9.05 -8.73 15.33
C ASP A 49 7.92 -9.57 15.93
N PRO A 50 7.61 -10.75 15.35
CA PRO A 50 6.70 -11.70 15.98
C PRO A 50 7.33 -12.26 17.27
N ASP A 51 6.50 -12.48 18.30
CA ASP A 51 6.89 -13.15 19.55
C ASP A 51 7.40 -14.59 19.32
#